data_AF-A0A8T1GSL4-F1
#
_entry.id   AF-A0A8T1GSL4-F1
#
_cell.length_a   1.000
_cell.length_b   1.000
_cell.length_c   1.000
_cell.angle_alpha   90.00
_cell.angle_beta   90.00
_cell.angle_gamma   90.00
#
_symmetry.space_group_name_H-M   'P 1'
#
loop_
_entity.id
_entity.type
_entity.pdbx_description
1 polymer ?
#
loop_
_entity_poly.entity_id
_entity_poly.type
_entity_poly.pdbx_seq_one_letter_code
_entity_poly.pdbx_strand_id
1 'polypeptide(L)' 'MVLGHESAGVVHAVGSAVKSLKVGDQVAMEPGVPCRRCRRCLEGN' A
#
# COMPACT_ATOMS: atom_id res chain seq x y z
N MET A 1 11.51 -14.11 -7.11
CA MET A 1 11.21 -13.66 -5.73
C MET A 1 12.19 -12.55 -5.39
N VAL A 2 11.70 -11.42 -4.88
CA VAL A 2 12.53 -10.36 -4.29
C VAL A 2 12.24 -10.40 -2.78
N LEU A 3 13.28 -10.35 -1.95
CA LEU A 3 13.16 -10.43 -0.50
C LEU A 3 13.00 -9.03 0.12
N GLY A 4 12.35 -8.98 1.29
CA GLY A 4 12.07 -7.75 2.04
C GLY A 4 10.58 -7.44 2.11
N HIS A 5 10.06 -7.30 3.33
CA HIS A 5 8.65 -6.95 3.60
C HIS A 5 8.51 -5.88 4.70
N GLU A 6 9.63 -5.27 5.09
CA GLU A 6 9.72 -4.20 6.07
C GLU A 6 10.48 -3.05 5.43
N SER A 7 9.79 -2.00 5.01
CA SER A 7 10.40 -0.95 4.19
C SER A 7 9.70 0.39 4.35
N ALA A 8 10.45 1.46 4.08
CA ALA A 8 9.96 2.83 3.98
C ALA A 8 10.66 3.53 2.80
N GLY A 9 10.08 4.62 2.30
CA GLY A 9 10.64 5.33 1.16
C GLY A 9 9.88 6.61 0.80
N VAL A 10 10.19 7.16 -0.37
CA VAL A 10 9.57 8.37 -0.91
C VAL A 10 8.84 8.03 -2.21
N VAL A 11 7.59 8.50 -2.36
CA VAL A 11 6.78 8.25 -3.55
C VAL A 11 7.41 8.93 -4.76
N HIS A 12 7.82 8.16 -5.77
CA HIS A 12 8.39 8.68 -7.01
C HIS A 12 7.32 9.01 -8.07
N ALA A 13 6.25 8.23 -8.14
CA ALA A 13 5.14 8.41 -9.08
C ALA A 13 3.83 7.85 -8.51
N VAL A 14 2.69 8.30 -9.02
CA VAL A 14 1.36 7.77 -8.65
C VAL A 14 0.52 7.49 -9.90
N GLY A 15 -0.37 6.51 -9.82
CA GLY A 15 -1.35 6.23 -10.88
C GLY A 15 -2.45 7.31 -10.95
N SER A 16 -3.10 7.44 -12.10
CA SER A 16 -4.09 8.51 -12.36
C SER A 16 -5.31 8.49 -11.43
N ALA A 17 -5.66 7.34 -10.86
CA ALA A 17 -6.79 7.20 -9.94
C ALA A 17 -6.42 7.45 -8.46
N VAL A 18 -5.14 7.64 -8.14
CA VAL A 18 -4.68 7.84 -6.75
C VAL A 18 -5.00 9.26 -6.31
N LYS A 19 -5.72 9.39 -5.19
CA LYS A 19 -6.07 10.68 -4.57
C LYS A 19 -5.50 10.86 -3.17
N SER A 20 -4.97 9.79 -2.58
CA SER A 20 -4.56 9.73 -1.17
C SER A 20 -3.08 10.00 -0.94
N LEU A 21 -2.26 9.95 -1.99
CA LEU A 21 -0.80 10.14 -1.95
C LEU A 21 -0.36 11.01 -3.13
N LYS A 22 0.78 11.68 -2.97
CA LYS A 22 1.43 12.45 -4.04
C LYS A 22 2.93 12.17 -4.10
N VAL A 23 3.55 12.51 -5.23
CA VAL A 23 5.01 12.43 -5.40
C VAL A 23 5.71 13.26 -4.32
N GLY A 24 6.75 12.69 -3.71
CA GLY A 24 7.51 13.29 -2.62
C GLY A 24 7.03 12.92 -1.22
N ASP A 25 5.88 12.27 -1.06
CA ASP A 25 5.43 11.81 0.26
C ASP A 25 6.37 10.73 0.81
N GLN A 26 6.71 10.82 2.11
CA GLN A 26 7.40 9.78 2.86
C GLN A 26 6.38 8.75 3.35
N VAL A 27 6.64 7.46 3.08
CA VAL A 27 5.69 6.38 3.36
C VAL A 27 6.37 5.16 4.00
N ALA A 28 5.64 4.48 4.88
CA ALA A 28 5.94 3.11 5.28
C ALA A 28 5.14 2.14 4.42
N MET A 29 5.73 1.00 4.05
CA MET A 29 5.09 0.01 3.18
C MET A 29 4.37 -1.05 4.01
N GLU A 30 3.06 -1.19 3.79
CA GLU A 30 2.29 -2.35 4.24
C GLU A 30 2.39 -3.45 3.16
N PRO A 31 3.05 -4.60 3.42
CA PRO A 31 3.24 -5.65 2.42
C PRO A 31 1.95 -6.44 2.15
N GLY A 32 1.02 -6.46 3.10
CA GLY A 32 -0.27 -7.12 2.99
C GLY A 32 -1.25 -6.29 2.15
N VAL A 33 -1.61 -6.77 0.96
CA VAL A 33 -2.69 -6.16 0.15
C VAL A 33 -3.93 -7.05 0.19
N PRO A 34 -4.90 -6.78 1.09
CA PRO A 34 -6.12 -7.58 1.18
C PRO A 34 -7.06 -7.33 -0.02
N CYS A 35 -7.95 -8.28 -0.29
CA CYS A 35 -8.92 -8.18 -1.40
C CYS A 35 -10.05 -7.17 -1.15
N ARG A 36 -10.26 -6.75 0.11
CA ARG A 36 -11.30 -5.80 0.57
C ARG A 36 -12.76 -6.16 0.22
N ARG A 37 -13.04 -7.42 -0.13
CA ARG A 37 -14.38 -7.88 -0.56
C ARG A 37 -14.83 -9.21 0.03
N CYS A 38 -13.95 -9.95 0.71
CA CYS A 38 -14.31 -11.22 1.34
C CYS A 38 -14.81 -11.00 2.77
N ARG A 39 -15.49 -12.00 3.34
CA ARG A 39 -16.01 -11.97 4.71
C ARG A 39 -14.97 -11.52 5.74
N ARG A 40 -13.75 -12.07 5.71
CA ARG A 40 -12.68 -11.70 6.67
C ARG A 40 -12.32 -10.22 6.60
N CYS A 41 -12.14 -9.68 5.39
CA CYS A 41 -11.85 -8.26 5.22
C CYS A 41 -13.00 -7.38 5.72
N LEU A 42 -14.25 -7.82 5.53
CA LEU A 42 -15.44 -7.09 6.00
C LEU A 42 -15.62 -7.19 7.52
N GLU A 43 -15.11 -8.24 8.15
CA GLU A 43 -15.05 -8.41 9.61
C GLU A 43 -13.90 -7.63 10.25
N GLY A 44 -12.96 -7.08 9.46
CA GLY A 44 -11.83 -6.29 9.95
C GLY A 44 -10.63 -7.11 10.44
N ASN A 45 -10.54 -8.39 10.03
CA ASN A 45 -9.42 -9.29 10.30
C ASN A 45 -8.46 -9.42 9.12
#